data_AF-E3N2Y8-F1
#
_entry.id   AF-E3N2Y8-F1
#
_cell.length_a   1.000
_cell.length_b   1.000
_cell.length_c   1.000
_cell.angle_alpha   90.00
_cell.angle_beta   90.00
_cell.angle_gamma   90.00
#
_symmetry.space_group_name_H-M   'P 1'
#
loop_
_entity.id
_entity.type
_entity.pdbx_description
1 polymer ?
#
loop_
_entity_poly.entity_id
_entity_poly.type
_entity_poly.pdbx_seq_one_letter_code
_entity_poly.pdbx_strand_id
1 'polypeptide(L)'
;MSSFPTSHHTLKSNDGREVLISTRAIQQLTTLNNSTETYIHFPNINGATLQLIAEWFETQEDTQKYIDFSEKIKGLDVYDLLIAANSMGVKTLIDYLFNFMIKKAVVVSEVVSEKMKTDGDKDAIERAIHESINNDNQFSVDII
;
A
#
# COMPACT_ATOMS: atom_id res chain seq x y z
N MET A 1 -25.28 -17.70 -19.65
CA MET A 1 -24.21 -17.00 -18.91
C MET A 1 -24.81 -16.59 -17.57
N SER A 2 -24.43 -17.26 -16.48
CA SER A 2 -24.94 -16.91 -15.14
C SER A 2 -24.17 -15.71 -14.62
N SER A 3 -24.81 -14.54 -14.58
CA SER A 3 -24.29 -13.39 -13.84
C SER A 3 -24.38 -13.73 -12.35
N PHE A 4 -23.25 -14.01 -11.70
CA PHE A 4 -23.22 -14.04 -10.24
C PHE A 4 -23.65 -12.65 -9.74
N PRO A 5 -24.57 -12.53 -8.77
CA PRO A 5 -24.79 -11.27 -8.11
C PRO A 5 -23.47 -10.86 -7.46
N THR A 6 -22.92 -9.71 -7.84
CA THR A 6 -21.77 -9.12 -7.17
C THR A 6 -22.25 -8.68 -5.79
N SER A 7 -22.13 -9.57 -4.81
CA SER A 7 -22.33 -9.24 -3.42
C SER A 7 -21.21 -8.30 -2.97
N HIS A 8 -21.58 -7.18 -2.37
CA HIS A 8 -20.65 -6.20 -1.84
C HIS A 8 -20.76 -6.12 -0.33
N HIS A 9 -19.69 -5.67 0.29
CA HIS A 9 -19.67 -5.28 1.69
C HIS A 9 -19.34 -3.80 1.78
N THR A 10 -19.76 -3.19 2.88
CA THR A 10 -19.46 -1.80 3.21
C THR A 10 -18.43 -1.80 4.32
N LEU A 11 -17.25 -1.23 4.03
CA LEU A 11 -16.24 -0.94 5.04
C LEU A 11 -16.41 0.49 5.50
N LYS A 12 -16.43 0.73 6.80
CA LYS A 12 -16.46 2.07 7.38
C LYS A 12 -15.16 2.39 8.11
N SER A 13 -14.61 3.57 7.88
CA SER A 13 -13.45 4.10 8.59
C SER A 13 -13.86 4.88 9.85
N ASN A 14 -12.88 5.18 10.69
CA ASN A 14 -13.05 5.96 11.92
C ASN A 14 -13.60 7.38 11.69
N ASP A 15 -13.21 8.02 10.58
CA ASP A 15 -13.70 9.34 10.17
C ASP A 15 -15.05 9.29 9.44
N GLY A 16 -15.70 8.12 9.40
CA GLY A 16 -17.04 7.93 8.88
C GLY A 16 -17.15 7.72 7.38
N ARG A 17 -16.02 7.59 6.66
CA ARG A 17 -16.03 7.24 5.24
C ARG A 17 -16.47 5.81 5.05
N GLU A 18 -17.33 5.59 4.05
CA GLU A 18 -17.79 4.27 3.66
C GLU A 18 -17.23 3.90 2.29
N VAL A 19 -16.70 2.68 2.17
CA VAL A 19 -16.09 2.14 0.96
C VAL A 19 -16.75 0.81 0.64
N LEU A 20 -17.24 0.67 -0.59
CA LEU A 20 -17.78 -0.59 -1.08
C LEU A 20 -16.65 -1.47 -1.60
N ILE A 21 -16.72 -2.75 -1.25
CA ILE A 21 -15.74 -3.77 -1.66
C ILE A 21 -16.46 -5.05 -2.06
N SER A 22 -15.94 -5.74 -3.06
CA SER A 22 -16.44 -7.03 -3.52
C SER A 22 -16.30 -8.09 -2.42
N THR A 23 -17.23 -9.03 -2.36
CA THR A 23 -17.15 -10.16 -1.40
C THR A 23 -15.88 -10.98 -1.61
N ARG A 24 -15.39 -11.10 -2.85
CA ARG A 24 -14.19 -11.87 -3.17
C ARG A 24 -12.93 -11.15 -2.72
N ALA A 25 -12.87 -9.84 -2.93
CA ALA A 25 -11.83 -8.96 -2.39
C ALA A 25 -11.76 -9.08 -0.85
N ILE A 26 -12.90 -9.15 -0.17
CA ILE A 26 -12.96 -9.38 1.28
C ILE A 26 -12.48 -10.76 1.73
N GLN A 27 -12.64 -11.82 0.94
CA GLN A 27 -12.16 -13.15 1.31
C GLN A 27 -10.62 -13.22 1.46
N GLN A 28 -9.90 -12.20 0.98
CA GLN A 28 -8.46 -12.07 1.24
C GLN A 28 -8.16 -11.61 2.68
N LEU A 29 -9.14 -11.08 3.41
CA LEU A 29 -9.02 -10.69 4.81
C LEU A 29 -9.07 -11.95 5.68
N THR A 30 -7.92 -12.36 6.20
CA THR A 30 -7.84 -13.51 7.13
C THR A 30 -8.71 -13.31 8.37
N THR A 31 -8.89 -12.07 8.80
CA THR A 31 -9.75 -11.69 9.93
C THR A 31 -11.25 -11.83 9.64
N LEU A 32 -11.66 -11.83 8.36
CA LEU A 32 -13.07 -11.75 7.95
C LEU A 32 -13.50 -12.91 7.05
N ASN A 33 -12.60 -13.88 6.81
CA ASN A 33 -12.82 -14.99 5.88
C ASN A 33 -14.03 -15.89 6.22
N ASN A 34 -14.59 -15.74 7.43
CA ASN A 34 -15.78 -16.44 7.89
C ASN A 34 -16.91 -15.49 8.33
N SER A 35 -16.78 -14.19 8.10
CA SER A 35 -17.79 -13.21 8.48
C SER A 35 -18.93 -13.20 7.46
N THR A 36 -20.17 -13.19 7.94
CA THR A 36 -21.37 -12.93 7.14
C THR A 36 -21.79 -11.46 7.20
N GLU A 37 -21.04 -10.63 7.93
CA GLU A 37 -21.33 -9.22 8.09
C GLU A 37 -21.07 -8.48 6.78
N THR A 38 -22.12 -7.91 6.20
CA THR A 38 -22.01 -7.06 5.00
C THR A 38 -21.59 -5.62 5.34
N TYR A 39 -21.44 -5.29 6.62
CA TYR A 39 -21.02 -3.99 7.11
C TYR A 39 -19.95 -4.18 8.19
N ILE A 40 -18.77 -3.61 7.96
CA ILE A 40 -17.59 -3.83 8.80
C ILE A 40 -16.99 -2.48 9.15
N HIS A 41 -16.87 -2.20 10.45
CA HIS A 41 -16.33 -0.94 10.93
C HIS A 41 -14.88 -1.11 11.39
N PHE A 42 -14.01 -0.24 10.88
CA PHE A 42 -12.60 -0.14 11.25
C PHE A 42 -12.32 1.15 12.04
N PRO A 43 -12.48 1.11 13.38
CA PRO A 43 -12.39 2.31 14.23
C PRO A 43 -10.97 2.90 14.33
N ASN A 44 -9.94 2.22 13.83
CA ASN A 44 -8.55 2.67 13.92
C ASN A 44 -7.94 3.01 12.56
N ILE A 45 -8.76 3.06 11.49
CA ILE A 45 -8.29 3.31 10.13
C ILE A 45 -9.01 4.56 9.61
N ASN A 46 -8.26 5.52 9.07
CA ASN A 46 -8.83 6.71 8.45
C ASN A 46 -9.38 6.38 7.05
N GLY A 47 -10.23 7.25 6.50
CA GLY A 47 -10.91 6.99 5.24
C GLY A 47 -10.00 6.97 4.02
N ALA A 48 -8.86 7.63 4.04
CA ALA A 48 -7.90 7.62 2.93
C ALA A 48 -7.15 6.27 2.88
N THR A 49 -6.69 5.79 4.03
CA THR A 49 -6.06 4.48 4.19
C THR A 49 -7.04 3.36 3.86
N LEU A 50 -8.29 3.44 4.33
CA LEU A 50 -9.30 2.43 4.04
C LEU A 50 -9.61 2.32 2.54
N GLN A 51 -9.71 3.47 1.85
CA GLN A 51 -9.93 3.52 0.41
C GLN A 51 -8.80 2.82 -0.35
N LEU A 52 -7.53 3.11 -0.01
CA LEU A 52 -6.39 2.50 -0.69
C LEU A 52 -6.33 0.99 -0.45
N ILE A 53 -6.63 0.52 0.77
CA ILE A 53 -6.68 -0.91 1.06
C ILE A 53 -7.79 -1.60 0.26
N ALA A 54 -8.97 -0.99 0.16
CA ALA A 54 -10.06 -1.54 -0.65
C ALA A 54 -9.63 -1.64 -2.12
N GLU A 55 -9.03 -0.60 -2.68
CA GLU A 55 -8.49 -0.62 -4.04
C GLU A 55 -7.41 -1.70 -4.22
N TRP A 56 -6.54 -1.89 -3.24
CA TRP A 56 -5.56 -2.97 -3.25
C TRP A 56 -6.24 -4.33 -3.41
N PHE A 57 -7.24 -4.63 -2.60
CA PHE A 57 -7.94 -5.92 -2.70
C PHE A 57 -8.62 -6.15 -4.04
N GLU A 58 -9.30 -5.14 -4.56
CA GLU A 58 -9.96 -5.20 -5.87
C GLU A 58 -8.94 -5.43 -7.00
N THR A 59 -7.76 -4.81 -6.91
CA THR A 59 -6.70 -5.01 -7.92
C THR A 59 -6.05 -6.39 -7.88
N GLN A 60 -5.95 -6.99 -6.69
CA GLN A 60 -5.43 -8.35 -6.53
C GLN A 60 -6.48 -9.42 -6.93
N GLU A 61 -7.78 -9.06 -7.03
CA GLU A 61 -8.82 -9.96 -7.56
C GLU A 61 -8.65 -10.23 -9.06
N ASP A 62 -8.30 -9.19 -9.83
CA ASP A 62 -8.37 -9.23 -11.29
C ASP A 62 -7.08 -9.69 -11.98
N THR A 63 -5.96 -9.82 -11.27
CA THR A 63 -4.66 -9.90 -11.96
C THR A 63 -3.66 -10.91 -11.40
N GLN A 64 -3.20 -11.81 -12.27
CA GLN A 64 -1.83 -12.37 -12.26
C GLN A 64 -0.75 -11.29 -12.55
N LYS A 65 -1.07 -10.00 -12.37
CA LYS A 65 -0.29 -8.85 -12.84
C LYS A 65 -0.02 -7.98 -11.63
N TYR A 66 1.24 -7.91 -11.24
CA TYR A 66 1.67 -7.02 -10.18
C TYR A 66 1.34 -5.56 -10.57
N ILE A 67 0.42 -4.92 -9.83
CA ILE A 67 0.12 -3.50 -9.98
C ILE A 67 1.01 -2.74 -9.02
N ASP A 68 1.82 -1.83 -9.56
CA ASP A 68 2.60 -0.93 -8.72
C ASP A 68 1.69 0.14 -8.09
N PHE A 69 1.57 0.09 -6.76
CA PHE A 69 0.82 1.04 -5.93
C PHE A 69 1.68 2.20 -5.41
N SER A 70 2.96 2.27 -5.79
CA SER A 70 3.93 3.28 -5.34
C SER A 70 3.38 4.71 -5.43
N GLU A 71 2.79 5.08 -6.57
CA GLU A 71 2.20 6.39 -6.82
C GLU A 71 1.00 6.71 -5.91
N LYS A 72 0.17 5.71 -5.59
CA LYS A 72 -0.99 5.89 -4.71
C LYS A 72 -0.57 6.06 -3.24
N ILE A 73 0.62 5.58 -2.88
CA ILE A 73 1.17 5.66 -1.54
C ILE A 73 1.91 6.98 -1.30
N LYS A 74 2.35 7.71 -2.34
CA LYS A 74 3.09 8.98 -2.21
C LYS A 74 2.36 10.07 -1.40
N GLY A 75 1.03 10.00 -1.31
CA GLY A 75 0.20 10.93 -0.54
C GLY A 75 -0.27 10.40 0.82
N LEU A 76 0.15 9.20 1.23
CA LEU A 76 -0.27 8.56 2.48
C LEU A 76 0.91 8.29 3.40
N ASP A 77 0.61 8.22 4.69
CA ASP A 77 1.55 7.68 5.66
C ASP A 77 1.64 6.16 5.51
N VAL A 78 2.81 5.68 5.08
CA VAL A 78 3.12 4.26 4.93
C VAL A 78 2.96 3.52 6.26
N TYR A 79 3.23 4.18 7.39
CA TYR A 79 3.01 3.60 8.71
C TYR A 79 1.53 3.36 9.00
N ASP A 80 0.67 4.33 8.70
CA ASP A 80 -0.78 4.15 8.86
C ASP A 80 -1.29 2.99 8.00
N LEU A 81 -0.79 2.89 6.77
CA LEU A 81 -1.14 1.82 5.85
C LEU A 81 -0.64 0.44 6.33
N LEU A 82 0.55 0.39 6.92
CA LEU A 82 1.11 -0.83 7.51
C LEU A 82 0.32 -1.30 8.74
N ILE A 83 -0.01 -0.36 9.65
CA ILE A 83 -0.82 -0.64 10.84
C ILE A 83 -2.20 -1.16 10.43
N ALA A 84 -2.82 -0.50 9.45
CA ALA A 84 -4.12 -0.90 8.92
C ALA A 84 -4.07 -2.29 8.27
N ALA A 85 -3.10 -2.54 7.39
CA ALA A 85 -2.90 -3.85 6.75
C ALA A 85 -2.66 -4.97 7.77
N ASN A 86 -1.88 -4.69 8.82
CA ASN A 86 -1.67 -5.62 9.92
C ASN A 86 -2.95 -5.90 10.72
N SER A 87 -3.72 -4.86 11.05
CA SER A 87 -4.98 -5.01 11.80
C SER A 87 -6.02 -5.83 11.04
N MET A 88 -6.00 -5.76 9.71
CA MET A 88 -6.88 -6.48 8.80
C MET A 88 -6.34 -7.89 8.44
N GLY A 89 -5.10 -8.21 8.80
CA GLY A 89 -4.47 -9.50 8.53
C GLY A 89 -4.10 -9.71 7.05
N VAL A 90 -3.66 -8.65 6.37
CA VAL A 90 -3.39 -8.63 4.92
C VAL A 90 -1.90 -8.84 4.65
N LYS A 91 -1.43 -10.08 4.75
CA LYS A 91 0.01 -10.39 4.63
C LYS A 91 0.63 -9.88 3.32
N THR A 92 -0.08 -10.03 2.20
CA THR A 92 0.42 -9.62 0.87
C THR A 92 0.64 -8.11 0.77
N LEU A 93 -0.26 -7.31 1.37
CA LEU A 93 -0.08 -5.86 1.44
C LEU A 93 1.06 -5.49 2.39
N ILE A 94 1.18 -6.16 3.54
CA ILE A 94 2.31 -5.96 4.46
C ILE A 94 3.65 -6.24 3.76
N ASP A 95 3.76 -7.37 3.06
CA ASP A 95 4.97 -7.74 2.31
C ASP A 95 5.29 -6.69 1.23
N TYR A 96 4.27 -6.20 0.51
CA TYR A 96 4.44 -5.14 -0.48
C TYR A 96 4.98 -3.83 0.15
N LEU A 97 4.39 -3.40 1.27
CA LEU A 97 4.80 -2.16 1.95
C LEU A 97 6.21 -2.25 2.50
N PHE A 98 6.62 -3.40 3.04
CA PHE A 98 8.01 -3.62 3.45
C PHE A 98 8.97 -3.53 2.26
N ASN A 99 8.66 -4.19 1.15
CA ASN A 99 9.47 -4.12 -0.06
C ASN A 99 9.56 -2.69 -0.61
N PHE A 100 8.46 -1.93 -0.57
CA PHE A 100 8.43 -0.52 -0.95
C PHE A 100 9.37 0.32 -0.06
N MET A 101 9.31 0.16 1.27
CA MET A 101 10.20 0.86 2.20
C MET A 101 11.67 0.48 2.01
N ILE A 102 11.97 -0.80 1.80
CA ILE A 102 13.34 -1.28 1.56
C ILE A 102 13.90 -0.67 0.28
N LYS A 103 13.14 -0.67 -0.82
CA LYS A 103 13.56 -0.06 -2.08
C LYS A 103 13.91 1.41 -1.89
N LYS A 104 13.07 2.18 -1.18
CA LYS A 104 13.37 3.58 -0.86
C LYS A 104 14.63 3.74 -0.01
N ALA A 105 14.81 2.91 1.01
CA ALA A 105 16.00 2.96 1.87
C ALA A 105 17.30 2.68 1.09
N VAL A 106 17.27 1.74 0.15
CA VAL A 106 18.41 1.43 -0.74
C VAL A 106 18.75 2.66 -1.59
N VAL A 107 17.75 3.29 -2.23
CA VAL A 107 17.96 4.51 -3.04
C VAL A 107 18.58 5.63 -2.20
N VAL A 108 18.09 5.86 -0.98
CA VAL A 108 18.70 6.86 -0.08
C VAL A 108 20.17 6.53 0.20
N SER A 109 20.47 5.28 0.51
CA SER A 109 21.83 4.83 0.83
C SER A 109 22.81 5.05 -0.35
N GLU A 110 22.37 4.76 -1.57
CA GLU A 110 23.15 4.95 -2.79
C GLU A 110 23.43 6.43 -3.05
N VAL A 111 22.40 7.28 -3.01
CA VAL A 111 22.53 8.73 -3.22
C VAL A 111 23.46 9.37 -2.19
N VAL A 112 23.30 9.01 -0.91
CA VAL A 112 24.18 9.51 0.16
C VAL A 112 25.62 9.07 -0.08
N SER A 113 25.83 7.79 -0.43
CA SER A 113 27.16 7.23 -0.69
C SER A 113 27.88 7.91 -1.87
N GLU A 114 27.15 8.28 -2.93
CA GLU A 114 27.70 8.99 -4.07
C GLU A 114 28.00 10.47 -3.76
N LYS A 115 27.09 11.14 -3.06
CA LYS A 115 27.22 12.57 -2.75
C LYS A 115 28.25 12.85 -1.65
N MET A 116 28.43 11.94 -0.70
CA MET A 116 29.52 12.02 0.28
C MET A 116 30.91 11.93 -0.36
N LYS A 117 31.04 11.26 -1.52
CA LYS A 117 32.31 11.17 -2.25
C LYS A 117 32.65 12.44 -3.04
N THR A 118 31.66 13.28 -3.32
CA THR A 118 31.78 14.40 -4.27
C THR A 118 31.78 15.77 -3.61
N ASP A 119 30.83 16.08 -2.72
CA ASP A 119 30.67 17.44 -2.19
C ASP A 119 30.50 17.53 -0.65
N GLY A 120 30.01 16.48 0.02
CA GLY A 120 29.71 16.53 1.46
C GLY A 120 28.66 17.57 1.90
N ASP A 121 28.12 18.34 0.95
CA ASP A 121 27.09 19.35 1.17
C ASP A 121 25.74 18.70 1.44
N LYS A 122 25.26 18.94 2.67
CA LYS A 122 24.00 18.39 3.18
C LYS A 122 22.80 18.80 2.33
N ASP A 123 22.73 20.04 1.85
CA ASP A 123 21.56 20.53 1.12
C ASP A 123 21.48 19.92 -0.28
N ALA A 124 22.65 19.67 -0.89
CA ALA A 124 22.76 18.95 -2.15
C ALA A 124 22.38 17.47 -2.02
N ILE A 125 22.73 16.83 -0.89
CA ILE A 125 22.33 15.46 -0.55
C ILE A 125 20.81 15.38 -0.38
N GLU A 126 20.22 16.28 0.42
CA GLU A 126 18.77 16.27 0.69
C GLU A 126 17.94 16.49 -0.58
N ARG A 127 18.41 17.33 -1.51
CA ARG A 127 17.75 17.54 -2.81
C ARG A 127 17.85 16.31 -3.70
N ALA A 128 19.03 15.71 -3.80
CA ALA A 128 19.23 14.50 -4.60
C ALA A 128 18.38 13.33 -4.09
N ILE A 129 18.27 13.17 -2.77
CA ILE A 129 17.39 12.16 -2.16
C ILE A 129 15.93 12.40 -2.57
N HIS A 130 15.44 13.64 -2.48
CA HIS A 130 14.06 13.97 -2.88
C HIS A 130 13.79 13.69 -4.36
N GLU A 131 14.74 14.00 -5.24
CA GLU A 131 14.61 13.74 -6.67
C GLU A 131 14.62 12.24 -7.00
N SER A 132 15.48 11.46 -6.34
CA SER A 132 15.61 10.02 -6.57
C SER A 132 14.45 9.21 -5.98
N ILE A 133 13.91 9.59 -4.82
CA ILE A 133 12.74 8.93 -4.21
C ILE A 133 11.47 9.15 -5.05
N ASN A 134 11.37 10.27 -5.76
CA ASN A 134 10.16 10.63 -6.51
C ASN A 134 10.17 10.18 -7.98
N ASN A 135 11.35 9.90 -8.55
CA ASN A 135 11.53 9.35 -9.89
C ASN A 135 11.67 7.81 -9.85
N ASP A 136 10.56 7.10 -9.59
CA ASP A 136 10.48 5.63 -9.47
C ASP A 136 10.80 4.84 -10.77
N ASN A 137 11.36 5.45 -11.81
CA ASN A 137 11.49 4.83 -13.14
C ASN A 137 12.80 4.07 -13.41
N GLN A 138 13.68 3.83 -12.42
CA GLN A 138 15.02 3.27 -12.73
C GLN A 138 15.55 2.10 -11.91
N PHE A 139 14.88 1.62 -10.85
CA PHE A 139 15.50 0.59 -10.00
C PHE A 139 14.67 -0.68 -9.88
N SER A 140 15.01 -1.65 -10.74
CA SER A 140 14.62 -3.05 -10.56
C SER A 140 15.52 -3.64 -9.47
N VAL A 141 15.04 -3.63 -8.23
CA VAL A 141 15.69 -4.41 -7.16
C VAL A 141 15.14 -5.82 -7.25
N ASP A 142 15.97 -6.74 -7.78
CA ASP A 142 15.74 -8.17 -7.67
C ASP A 142 15.94 -8.58 -6.20
N ILE A 143 14.84 -8.73 -5.47
CA ILE A 143 14.86 -9.27 -4.11
C ILE A 143 14.86 -10.80 -4.24
N ILE A 144 16.00 -11.42 -3.87
CA ILE A 144 16.27 -12.86 -3.87
C ILE A 144 15.44 -13.57 -2.80
#